data_AF-A0A0F0H0H5-F1
#
_entry.id   AF-A0A0F0H0H5-F1
#
_cell.length_a   1.000
_cell.length_b   1.000
_cell.length_c   1.000
_cell.angle_alpha   90.00
_cell.angle_beta   90.00
_cell.angle_gamma   90.00
#
_symmetry.space_group_name_H-M   'P 1'
#
loop_
_entity.id
_entity.type
_entity.pdbx_description
1 polymer ?
#
loop_
_entity_poly.entity_id
_entity_poly.type
_entity_poly.pdbx_seq_one_letter_code
_entity_poly.pdbx_strand_id
1 'polypeptide(L)'
;AWMGVTGLPDQLAATVRSRVGLPASGEGEAVRDRWLVLAQYDSVSPDGRLTTRRIWLRGLAGGRPALVLDFGPPGRPPGLALPVGLVLEAEMRFRPGSAGLRADLGERSAAAVPCREVPAGVSTGAALEAYGAALREDPWLESWPVVLGPVVPIPGELGWQVADAEGTSALPVPLTGAGSRSRGGLWQLAALSGGGPVTVFGECGHRGFTPLTAWQPGSSEPVALS
;
A
#
# COMPACT_ATOMS: atom_id res chain seq x y z
N ALA A 1 -26.41 25.21 3.14
CA ALA A 1 -25.63 24.90 4.35
C ALA A 1 -25.63 23.38 4.54
N TRP A 2 -24.47 22.73 4.52
CA TRP A 2 -24.39 21.27 4.73
C TRP A 2 -24.53 20.98 6.23
N MET A 3 -25.71 20.57 6.65
CA MET A 3 -26.00 20.24 8.05
C MET A 3 -25.33 18.91 8.40
N GLY A 4 -24.18 18.96 9.07
CA GLY A 4 -23.55 17.77 9.66
C GLY A 4 -22.02 17.75 9.64
N VAL A 5 -21.37 18.48 8.72
CA VAL A 5 -19.88 18.45 8.59
C VAL A 5 -19.18 19.01 9.83
N THR A 6 -19.79 19.99 10.51
CA THR A 6 -19.26 20.58 11.75
C THR A 6 -19.31 19.66 12.97
N GLY A 7 -20.01 18.52 12.89
CA GLY A 7 -20.08 17.52 13.96
C GLY A 7 -19.19 16.30 13.72
N LEU A 8 -18.46 16.24 12.60
CA LEU A 8 -17.56 15.14 12.29
C LEU A 8 -16.16 15.41 12.86
N PRO A 9 -15.40 14.37 13.25
CA PRO A 9 -13.96 14.49 13.48
C PRO A 9 -13.25 15.10 12.27
N ASP A 10 -12.20 15.89 12.50
CA ASP A 10 -11.53 16.68 11.46
C ASP A 10 -11.06 15.85 10.25
N GLN A 11 -10.52 14.65 10.49
CA GLN A 11 -10.08 13.75 9.42
C GLN A 11 -11.24 13.22 8.58
N LEU A 12 -12.35 12.86 9.22
CA LEU A 12 -13.55 12.41 8.52
C LEU A 12 -14.21 13.56 7.74
N ALA A 13 -14.23 14.77 8.30
CA ALA A 13 -14.70 15.95 7.59
C ALA A 13 -13.86 16.24 6.33
N ALA A 14 -12.53 16.13 6.43
CA ALA A 14 -11.63 16.27 5.29
C ALA A 14 -11.88 15.20 4.21
N THR A 15 -12.06 13.94 4.61
CA THR A 15 -12.42 12.83 3.72
C THR A 15 -13.73 13.10 2.98
N VAL A 16 -14.80 13.50 3.70
CA VAL A 16 -16.10 13.82 3.09
C VAL A 16 -15.96 14.93 2.06
N ARG A 17 -15.26 16.02 2.38
CA ARG A 17 -15.02 17.13 1.45
C ARG A 17 -14.32 16.68 0.18
N SER A 18 -13.26 15.89 0.32
CA SER A 18 -12.52 15.36 -0.83
C SER A 18 -13.41 14.49 -1.73
N ARG A 19 -14.27 13.64 -1.14
CA ARG A 19 -15.17 12.74 -1.89
C ARG A 19 -16.26 13.48 -2.64
N VAL A 20 -16.75 14.60 -2.11
CA VAL A 20 -17.75 15.44 -2.81
C VAL A 20 -17.14 16.49 -3.74
N GLY A 21 -15.82 16.41 -4.00
CA GLY A 21 -15.12 17.30 -4.93
C GLY A 21 -14.88 18.71 -4.40
N LEU A 22 -15.00 18.93 -3.09
CA LEU A 22 -14.65 20.21 -2.48
C LEU A 22 -13.14 20.31 -2.27
N PRO A 23 -12.55 21.49 -2.47
CA PRO A 23 -11.14 21.69 -2.17
C PRO A 23 -10.87 21.38 -0.70
N ALA A 24 -9.77 20.65 -0.48
CA ALA A 24 -9.26 20.39 0.87
C ALA A 24 -9.01 21.74 1.57
N SER A 25 -9.31 21.78 2.87
CA SER A 25 -9.06 22.96 3.70
C SER A 25 -7.72 22.74 4.38
N GLY A 26 -6.74 23.62 4.16
CA GLY A 26 -5.44 23.59 4.84
C GLY A 26 -4.28 22.96 4.05
N GLU A 27 -3.07 23.37 4.42
CA GLU A 27 -1.83 22.71 3.97
C GLU A 27 -1.62 21.43 4.79
N GLY A 28 -1.27 20.35 4.11
CA GLY A 28 -1.02 19.05 4.72
C GLY A 28 0.22 19.04 5.64
N GLU A 29 0.30 18.06 6.53
CA GLU A 29 1.50 17.86 7.36
C GLU A 29 2.71 17.52 6.47
N ALA A 30 3.80 18.27 6.62
CA ALA A 30 5.06 18.02 5.93
C ALA A 30 6.00 17.19 6.81
N VAL A 31 6.39 16.02 6.32
CA VAL A 31 7.25 15.05 7.02
C VAL A 31 8.50 14.78 6.20
N ARG A 32 9.67 15.07 6.76
CA ARG A 32 10.96 14.59 6.22
C ARG A 32 11.28 13.23 6.82
N ASP A 33 11.53 12.25 5.97
CA ASP A 33 11.98 10.91 6.36
C ASP A 33 12.81 10.31 5.22
N ARG A 34 13.40 9.16 5.49
CA ARG A 34 13.88 8.21 4.49
C ARG A 34 12.74 7.25 4.16
N TRP A 35 12.27 7.29 2.93
CA TRP A 35 11.11 6.53 2.48
C TRP A 35 11.54 5.34 1.66
N LEU A 36 11.26 4.14 2.15
CA LEU A 36 11.41 2.90 1.39
C LEU A 36 10.24 2.73 0.42
N VAL A 37 10.53 2.54 -0.86
CA VAL A 37 9.55 2.15 -1.87
C VAL A 37 9.20 0.68 -1.71
N LEU A 38 7.96 0.40 -1.35
CA LEU A 38 7.45 -0.95 -1.08
C LEU A 38 6.72 -1.56 -2.27
N ALA A 39 6.07 -0.77 -3.11
CA ALA A 39 5.45 -1.23 -4.36
C ALA A 39 5.25 -0.09 -5.35
N GLN A 40 5.24 -0.40 -6.64
CA GLN A 40 4.79 0.48 -7.70
C GLN A 40 3.97 -0.33 -8.71
N TYR A 41 2.76 0.11 -9.00
CA TYR A 41 1.93 -0.52 -10.03
C TYR A 41 0.95 0.49 -10.65
N ASP A 42 0.51 0.20 -11.87
CA ASP A 42 -0.39 1.05 -12.62
C ASP A 42 -1.79 0.41 -12.67
N SER A 43 -2.83 1.22 -12.52
CA SER A 43 -4.23 0.85 -12.69
C SER A 43 -4.88 1.74 -13.74
N VAL A 44 -5.63 1.16 -14.66
CA VAL A 44 -6.38 1.90 -15.69
C VAL A 44 -7.83 2.06 -15.24
N SER A 45 -8.38 3.26 -15.38
CA SER A 45 -9.79 3.53 -15.09
C SER A 45 -10.73 2.66 -15.94
N PRO A 46 -11.95 2.35 -15.48
CA PRO A 46 -12.88 1.51 -16.25
C PRO A 46 -13.22 2.05 -17.65
N ASP A 47 -13.18 3.37 -17.84
CA ASP A 47 -13.40 4.03 -19.12
C ASP A 47 -12.13 4.15 -19.99
N GLY A 48 -10.98 3.65 -19.50
CA GLY A 48 -9.70 3.68 -20.21
C GLY A 48 -9.04 5.05 -20.33
N ARG A 49 -9.62 6.09 -19.70
CA ARG A 49 -9.19 7.48 -19.90
C ARG A 49 -8.08 7.94 -18.96
N LEU A 50 -7.79 7.18 -17.92
CA LEU A 50 -6.81 7.57 -16.92
C LEU A 50 -5.99 6.36 -16.48
N THR A 51 -4.68 6.45 -16.65
CA THR A 51 -3.75 5.51 -16.01
C THR A 51 -3.25 6.15 -14.72
N THR A 52 -3.48 5.49 -13.60
CA THR A 52 -2.98 5.93 -12.30
C THR A 52 -1.85 5.02 -11.85
N ARG A 53 -0.68 5.58 -11.61
CA ARG A 53 0.41 4.89 -10.93
C ARG A 53 0.25 5.07 -9.43
N ARG A 54 0.28 3.96 -8.71
CA ARG A 54 0.25 3.89 -7.25
C ARG A 54 1.61 3.47 -6.76
N ILE A 55 2.21 4.30 -5.91
CA ILE A 55 3.51 4.03 -5.30
C ILE A 55 3.33 4.02 -3.79
N TRP A 56 3.57 2.86 -3.19
CA TRP A 56 3.55 2.70 -1.74
C TRP A 56 4.93 2.90 -1.17
N LEU A 57 5.01 3.72 -0.13
CA LEU A 57 6.23 3.99 0.59
C LEU A 57 6.04 3.82 2.09
N ARG A 58 7.13 3.58 2.80
CA ARG A 58 7.15 3.52 4.26
C ARG A 58 8.35 4.29 4.82
N GLY A 59 8.07 5.20 5.74
CA GLY A 59 9.11 5.94 6.46
C GLY A 59 9.94 4.98 7.33
N LEU A 60 11.26 5.09 7.27
CA LEU A 60 12.16 4.19 8.01
C LEU A 60 12.24 4.54 9.50
N ALA A 61 12.02 5.80 9.89
CA ALA A 61 12.07 6.20 11.30
C ALA A 61 10.88 5.71 12.11
N GLY A 62 9.66 5.84 11.56
CA GLY A 62 8.41 5.56 12.29
C GLY A 62 7.52 4.50 11.65
N GLY A 63 7.89 3.96 10.49
CA GLY A 63 7.06 3.01 9.76
C GLY A 63 5.79 3.63 9.14
N ARG A 64 5.69 4.96 9.05
CA ARG A 64 4.52 5.67 8.52
C ARG A 64 4.30 5.27 7.05
N PRO A 65 3.12 4.74 6.69
CA PRO A 65 2.81 4.45 5.29
C PRO A 65 2.51 5.75 4.52
N ALA A 66 2.85 5.78 3.24
CA ALA A 66 2.52 6.85 2.33
C ALA A 66 2.15 6.31 0.94
N LEU A 67 1.16 6.93 0.32
CA LEU A 67 0.71 6.66 -1.04
C LEU A 67 0.94 7.89 -1.90
N VAL A 68 1.83 7.75 -2.88
CA VAL A 68 2.00 8.74 -3.95
C VAL A 68 1.24 8.26 -5.18
N LEU A 69 0.46 9.16 -5.77
CA LEU A 69 -0.28 8.92 -7.00
C LEU A 69 0.31 9.77 -8.12
N ASP A 70 0.56 9.15 -9.26
CA ASP A 70 0.90 9.86 -10.49
C ASP A 70 -0.08 9.48 -11.60
N PHE A 71 -0.38 10.43 -12.48
CA PHE A 71 -1.47 10.29 -13.45
C PHE A 71 -0.97 10.48 -14.88
N GLY A 72 -1.31 9.53 -15.74
CA GLY A 72 -0.99 9.53 -17.15
C GLY A 72 -2.25 9.76 -17.99
N PRO A 73 -2.21 10.61 -19.02
CA PRO A 73 -3.30 10.74 -19.98
C PRO A 73 -3.49 9.42 -20.76
N PRO A 74 -4.61 9.26 -21.49
CA PRO A 74 -4.87 8.07 -22.30
C PRO A 74 -3.67 7.71 -23.19
N GLY A 75 -3.23 6.47 -23.14
CA GLY A 75 -2.13 5.96 -23.98
C GLY A 75 -0.71 6.36 -23.55
N ARG A 76 -0.53 7.10 -22.45
CA ARG A 76 0.80 7.44 -21.91
C ARG A 76 0.92 7.01 -20.45
N PRO A 77 1.97 6.25 -20.07
CA PRO A 77 2.17 5.91 -18.67
C PRO A 77 2.52 7.15 -17.85
N PRO A 78 2.20 7.15 -16.53
CA PRO A 78 2.66 8.16 -15.60
C PRO A 78 4.20 8.27 -15.59
N GLY A 79 4.71 9.50 -15.40
CA GLY A 79 6.12 9.84 -15.56
C GLY A 79 6.97 9.53 -14.32
N LEU A 80 6.39 9.56 -13.12
CA LEU A 80 7.11 9.30 -11.88
C LEU A 80 7.43 7.81 -11.76
N ALA A 81 8.72 7.47 -11.77
CA ALA A 81 9.19 6.10 -11.52
C ALA A 81 10.03 6.07 -10.25
N LEU A 82 9.60 5.25 -9.29
CA LEU A 82 10.29 4.93 -8.05
C LEU A 82 10.40 3.40 -7.96
N PRO A 83 11.54 2.82 -8.35
CA PRO A 83 11.74 1.37 -8.27
C PRO A 83 11.61 0.84 -6.85
N VAL A 84 11.00 -0.34 -6.72
CA VAL A 84 10.82 -1.05 -5.44
C VAL A 84 12.17 -1.37 -4.81
N GLY A 85 12.28 -1.24 -3.49
CA GLY A 85 13.51 -1.50 -2.74
C GLY A 85 14.46 -0.34 -2.63
N LEU A 86 14.17 0.79 -3.29
CA LEU A 86 14.95 2.01 -3.11
C LEU A 86 14.45 2.80 -1.90
N VAL A 87 15.38 3.47 -1.24
CA VAL A 87 15.15 4.45 -0.19
C VAL A 87 15.45 5.83 -0.78
N LEU A 88 14.49 6.75 -0.64
CA LEU A 88 14.65 8.15 -1.02
C LEU A 88 14.57 9.03 0.23
N GLU A 89 15.46 10.01 0.32
CA GLU A 89 15.38 11.06 1.33
C GLU A 89 14.60 12.23 0.74
N ALA A 90 13.41 12.49 1.30
CA ALA A 90 12.51 13.51 0.78
C ALA A 90 11.53 14.00 1.85
N GLU A 91 11.02 15.21 1.62
CA GLU A 91 9.81 15.69 2.28
C GLU A 91 8.57 15.09 1.60
N MET A 92 7.62 14.60 2.39
CA MET A 92 6.27 14.22 1.94
C MET A 92 5.24 15.13 2.59
N ARG A 93 4.30 15.64 1.80
CA ARG A 93 3.18 16.44 2.31
C ARG A 93 1.90 15.62 2.30
N PHE A 94 1.44 15.21 3.47
CA PHE A 94 0.26 14.36 3.62
C PHE A 94 -1.02 15.16 3.43
N ARG A 95 -1.84 14.76 2.46
CA ARG A 95 -3.14 15.37 2.20
C ARG A 95 -4.08 15.08 3.37
N PRO A 96 -4.81 16.07 3.90
CA PRO A 96 -5.87 15.82 4.86
C PRO A 96 -6.93 14.86 4.28
N GLY A 97 -7.41 13.91 5.09
CA GLY A 97 -8.34 12.86 4.67
C GLY A 97 -7.67 11.63 4.03
N SER A 98 -8.46 10.74 3.44
CA SER A 98 -7.97 9.48 2.81
C SER A 98 -7.17 8.59 3.78
N ALA A 99 -7.67 8.46 5.01
CA ALA A 99 -7.01 7.76 6.12
C ALA A 99 -5.55 8.22 6.40
N GLY A 100 -5.19 9.45 6.00
CA GLY A 100 -3.84 9.99 6.20
C GLY A 100 -2.76 9.32 5.36
N LEU A 101 -3.12 8.60 4.29
CA LEU A 101 -2.17 7.86 3.45
C LEU A 101 -1.63 8.68 2.29
N ARG A 102 -2.48 9.48 1.64
CA ARG A 102 -2.11 10.17 0.40
C ARG A 102 -1.12 11.27 0.70
N ALA A 103 0.02 11.27 0.01
CA ALA A 103 1.04 12.30 0.14
C ALA A 103 1.51 12.80 -1.22
N ASP A 104 1.86 14.09 -1.28
CA ASP A 104 2.57 14.70 -2.39
C ASP A 104 4.08 14.59 -2.12
N LEU A 105 4.83 14.04 -3.07
CA LEU A 105 6.29 13.92 -2.99
C LEU A 105 6.93 15.29 -3.24
N GLY A 106 7.68 15.80 -2.26
CA GLY A 106 8.47 17.02 -2.39
C GLY A 106 9.83 16.82 -3.04
N GLU A 107 10.72 17.79 -2.84
CA GLU A 107 12.10 17.71 -3.34
C GLU A 107 12.88 16.57 -2.68
N ARG A 108 13.71 15.90 -3.48
CA ARG A 108 14.58 14.82 -3.02
C ARG A 108 15.92 15.41 -2.62
N SER A 109 16.36 15.11 -1.42
CA SER A 109 17.61 15.64 -0.87
C SER A 109 18.85 14.88 -1.37
N ALA A 110 18.67 13.65 -1.87
CA ALA A 110 19.74 12.80 -2.39
C ALA A 110 19.25 11.83 -3.48
N ALA A 111 20.20 11.18 -4.15
CA ALA A 111 19.91 10.05 -5.03
C ALA A 111 19.35 8.87 -4.21
N ALA A 112 18.40 8.15 -4.80
CA ALA A 112 17.80 6.98 -4.14
C ALA A 112 18.81 5.82 -4.07
N VAL A 113 18.82 5.09 -2.95
CA VAL A 113 19.79 4.01 -2.69
C VAL A 113 19.07 2.70 -2.33
N PRO A 114 19.62 1.52 -2.65
CA PRO A 114 19.02 0.25 -2.24
C PRO A 114 18.89 0.12 -0.71
N CYS A 115 17.74 -0.36 -0.25
CA CYS A 115 17.52 -0.73 1.13
C CYS A 115 18.26 -2.04 1.45
N ARG A 116 18.93 -2.07 2.61
CA ARG A 116 19.64 -3.26 3.10
C ARG A 116 18.88 -3.99 4.21
N GLU A 117 17.68 -3.54 4.51
CA GLU A 117 16.84 -4.05 5.59
C GLU A 117 15.50 -4.53 5.04
N VAL A 118 15.01 -5.63 5.61
CA VAL A 118 13.65 -6.11 5.38
C VAL A 118 12.72 -5.39 6.36
N PRO A 119 11.61 -4.78 5.90
CA PRO A 119 10.66 -4.15 6.79
C PRO A 119 10.08 -5.14 7.80
N ALA A 120 9.99 -4.75 9.07
CA ALA A 120 9.32 -5.57 10.08
C ALA A 120 7.85 -5.81 9.69
N GLY A 121 7.46 -7.08 9.68
CA GLY A 121 6.10 -7.51 9.38
C GLY A 121 5.21 -7.59 10.63
N VAL A 122 3.90 -7.66 10.40
CA VAL A 122 2.89 -7.97 11.41
C VAL A 122 2.14 -9.25 11.03
N SER A 123 1.39 -9.81 11.98
CA SER A 123 0.53 -10.96 11.72
C SER A 123 -0.69 -10.60 10.88
N THR A 124 -1.36 -11.61 10.30
CA THR A 124 -2.60 -11.42 9.56
C THR A 124 -3.72 -10.82 10.43
N GLY A 125 -3.78 -11.19 11.72
CA GLY A 125 -4.74 -10.63 12.66
C GLY A 125 -4.51 -9.13 12.91
N ALA A 126 -3.27 -8.75 13.17
CA ALA A 126 -2.89 -7.34 13.35
C ALA A 126 -3.14 -6.51 12.08
N ALA A 127 -3.00 -7.11 10.89
CA ALA A 127 -3.35 -6.46 9.63
C ALA A 127 -4.85 -6.14 9.53
N LEU A 128 -5.71 -7.08 9.92
CA LEU A 128 -7.17 -6.87 9.95
C LEU A 128 -7.58 -5.83 10.99
N GLU A 129 -6.95 -5.84 12.16
CA GLU A 129 -7.17 -4.81 13.19
C GLU A 129 -6.79 -3.42 12.69
N ALA A 130 -5.64 -3.29 12.03
CA ALA A 130 -5.19 -2.03 11.44
C ALA A 130 -6.15 -1.55 10.33
N TYR A 131 -6.60 -2.45 9.44
CA TYR A 131 -7.60 -2.12 8.43
C TYR A 131 -8.92 -1.67 9.06
N GLY A 132 -9.39 -2.38 10.09
CA GLY A 132 -10.61 -2.05 10.82
C GLY A 132 -10.53 -0.71 11.55
N ALA A 133 -9.37 -0.36 12.10
CA ALA A 133 -9.14 0.95 12.70
C ALA A 133 -9.15 2.06 11.63
N ALA A 134 -8.47 1.86 10.51
CA ALA A 134 -8.43 2.83 9.41
C ALA A 134 -9.82 3.06 8.78
N LEU A 135 -10.65 2.02 8.69
CA LEU A 135 -12.04 2.13 8.22
C LEU A 135 -12.92 3.03 9.09
N ARG A 136 -12.61 3.16 10.39
CA ARG A 136 -13.35 4.08 11.28
C ARG A 136 -13.06 5.55 10.94
N GLU A 137 -11.85 5.83 10.45
CA GLU A 137 -11.41 7.18 10.04
C GLU A 137 -11.84 7.52 8.61
N ASP A 138 -11.83 6.54 7.70
CA ASP A 138 -12.33 6.66 6.33
C ASP A 138 -13.22 5.46 5.95
N PRO A 139 -14.55 5.60 6.03
CA PRO A 139 -15.49 4.53 5.68
C PRO A 139 -15.45 4.10 4.20
N TRP A 140 -14.81 4.86 3.33
CA TRP A 140 -14.63 4.53 1.91
C TRP A 140 -13.25 3.95 1.60
N LEU A 141 -12.47 3.59 2.63
CA LEU A 141 -11.17 2.97 2.47
C LEU A 141 -11.31 1.55 1.91
N GLU A 142 -10.76 1.31 0.72
CA GLU A 142 -10.83 0.00 0.07
C GLU A 142 -9.82 -1.00 0.64
N SER A 143 -8.63 -0.51 0.99
CA SER A 143 -7.52 -1.30 1.52
C SER A 143 -6.57 -0.46 2.38
N TRP A 144 -5.81 -1.14 3.23
CA TRP A 144 -4.76 -0.59 4.10
C TRP A 144 -3.41 -1.24 3.77
N PRO A 145 -2.32 -0.46 3.62
CA PRO A 145 -0.99 -0.98 3.32
C PRO A 145 -0.41 -1.72 4.53
N VAL A 146 0.04 -2.97 4.34
CA VAL A 146 0.59 -3.80 5.42
C VAL A 146 1.82 -4.57 4.93
N VAL A 147 2.83 -4.65 5.78
CA VAL A 147 3.89 -5.65 5.68
C VAL A 147 3.48 -6.82 6.57
N LEU A 148 3.17 -7.96 5.97
CA LEU A 148 2.95 -9.21 6.66
C LEU A 148 4.27 -9.96 6.81
N GLY A 149 4.47 -10.62 7.94
CA GLY A 149 5.62 -11.50 8.09
C GLY A 149 5.84 -11.92 9.54
N PRO A 150 6.31 -13.16 9.79
CA PRO A 150 6.50 -14.24 8.81
C PRO A 150 5.17 -14.88 8.35
N VAL A 151 4.97 -15.03 7.02
CA VAL A 151 3.76 -15.66 6.44
C VAL A 151 4.10 -16.67 5.35
N VAL A 152 3.24 -17.67 5.16
CA VAL A 152 3.37 -18.72 4.13
C VAL A 152 2.26 -18.56 3.08
N PRO A 153 2.59 -18.39 1.78
CA PRO A 153 1.60 -18.45 0.70
C PRO A 153 1.15 -19.90 0.48
N ILE A 154 -0.17 -20.12 0.51
CA ILE A 154 -0.77 -21.44 0.37
C ILE A 154 -1.69 -21.43 -0.86
N PRO A 155 -1.32 -22.11 -1.95
CA PRO A 155 -2.26 -22.39 -3.03
C PRO A 155 -3.28 -23.43 -2.54
N GLY A 156 -4.58 -23.15 -2.69
CA GLY A 156 -5.66 -24.04 -2.27
C GLY A 156 -6.76 -24.18 -3.31
N GLU A 157 -7.58 -25.22 -3.17
CA GLU A 157 -8.73 -25.49 -4.06
C GLU A 157 -9.77 -24.36 -4.02
N LEU A 158 -9.94 -23.74 -2.86
CA LEU A 158 -10.83 -22.61 -2.62
C LEU A 158 -10.20 -21.24 -2.98
N GLY A 159 -8.98 -21.25 -3.51
CA GLY A 159 -8.20 -20.05 -3.83
C GLY A 159 -6.90 -19.95 -3.05
N TRP A 160 -6.13 -18.91 -3.37
CA TRP A 160 -4.87 -18.61 -2.71
C TRP A 160 -5.10 -17.98 -1.34
N GLN A 161 -4.21 -18.27 -0.40
CA GLN A 161 -4.21 -17.67 0.94
C GLN A 161 -2.78 -17.30 1.34
N VAL A 162 -2.67 -16.40 2.30
CA VAL A 162 -1.43 -16.18 3.07
C VAL A 162 -1.73 -16.45 4.54
N ALA A 163 -1.03 -17.42 5.12
CA ALA A 163 -1.19 -17.81 6.52
C ALA A 163 -0.04 -17.28 7.37
N ASP A 164 -0.31 -16.91 8.61
CA ASP A 164 0.75 -16.69 9.60
C ASP A 164 1.61 -17.95 9.74
N ALA A 165 2.93 -17.79 9.91
CA ALA A 165 3.84 -18.93 10.01
C ALA A 165 3.54 -19.84 11.22
N GLU A 166 2.91 -19.29 12.27
CA GLU A 166 2.46 -20.06 13.43
C GLU A 166 1.15 -20.85 13.17
N GLY A 167 0.49 -20.64 12.02
CA GLY A 167 -0.74 -21.34 11.64
C GLY A 167 -2.02 -20.82 12.31
N THR A 168 -1.97 -19.66 12.97
CA THR A 168 -3.08 -19.13 13.78
C THR A 168 -4.21 -18.53 12.94
N SER A 169 -3.87 -17.87 11.83
CA SER A 169 -4.81 -17.14 10.99
C SER A 169 -4.31 -17.07 9.55
N ALA A 170 -5.23 -16.88 8.60
CA ALA A 170 -4.93 -16.73 7.19
C ALA A 170 -5.84 -15.70 6.53
N LEU A 171 -5.32 -15.00 5.52
CA LEU A 171 -6.10 -14.09 4.68
C LEU A 171 -6.26 -14.67 3.28
N PRO A 172 -7.46 -14.60 2.69
CA PRO A 172 -7.65 -14.94 1.29
C PRO A 172 -6.87 -13.97 0.41
N VAL A 173 -6.34 -14.46 -0.71
CA VAL A 173 -5.69 -13.64 -1.73
C VAL A 173 -6.62 -13.53 -2.93
N PRO A 174 -7.19 -12.35 -3.22
CA PRO A 174 -8.15 -12.20 -4.31
C PRO A 174 -7.47 -12.39 -5.66
N LEU A 175 -8.12 -13.16 -6.55
CA LEU A 175 -7.68 -13.37 -7.94
C LEU A 175 -8.31 -12.37 -8.93
N THR A 176 -9.26 -11.55 -8.46
CA THR A 176 -9.97 -10.55 -9.27
C THR A 176 -10.19 -9.26 -8.50
N GLY A 177 -10.14 -8.12 -9.20
CA GLY A 177 -10.34 -6.78 -8.64
C GLY A 177 -9.24 -5.78 -9.02
N ALA A 178 -9.45 -4.51 -8.70
CA ALA A 178 -8.41 -3.48 -8.86
C ALA A 178 -7.19 -3.85 -8.00
N GLY A 179 -5.99 -3.81 -8.59
CA GLY A 179 -4.75 -4.23 -7.92
C GLY A 179 -4.54 -5.74 -7.79
N SER A 180 -5.52 -6.58 -8.18
CA SER A 180 -5.36 -8.04 -8.18
C SER A 180 -4.17 -8.46 -9.03
N ARG A 181 -3.32 -9.34 -8.48
CA ARG A 181 -2.12 -9.80 -9.17
C ARG A 181 -2.44 -10.80 -10.26
N SER A 182 -1.56 -10.85 -11.26
CA SER A 182 -1.55 -11.93 -12.23
C SER A 182 -1.32 -13.26 -11.50
N ARG A 183 -1.84 -14.36 -12.04
CA ARG A 183 -1.50 -15.70 -11.54
C ARG A 183 0.02 -15.94 -11.52
N GLY A 184 0.77 -15.27 -12.40
CA GLY A 184 2.24 -15.34 -12.43
C GLY A 184 2.87 -14.80 -11.14
N GLY A 185 2.43 -13.65 -10.65
CA GLY A 185 2.94 -13.06 -9.40
C GLY A 185 2.70 -13.95 -8.17
N LEU A 186 1.58 -14.67 -8.11
CA LEU A 186 1.30 -15.59 -7.01
C LEU A 186 2.18 -16.85 -7.04
N TRP A 187 2.43 -17.39 -8.24
CA TRP A 187 3.38 -18.49 -8.39
C TRP A 187 4.82 -18.06 -8.09
N GLN A 188 5.19 -16.83 -8.45
CA GLN A 188 6.47 -16.25 -8.06
C GLN A 188 6.58 -16.15 -6.53
N LEU A 189 5.53 -15.68 -5.85
CA LEU A 189 5.47 -15.66 -4.38
C LEU A 189 5.63 -17.08 -3.77
N ALA A 190 4.95 -18.09 -4.31
CA ALA A 190 5.11 -19.47 -3.85
C ALA A 190 6.53 -20.01 -4.08
N ALA A 191 7.13 -19.70 -5.23
CA ALA A 191 8.50 -20.10 -5.56
C ALA A 191 9.53 -19.44 -4.63
N LEU A 192 9.34 -18.16 -4.30
CA LEU A 192 10.19 -17.43 -3.33
C LEU A 192 10.06 -18.00 -1.91
N SER A 193 8.86 -18.45 -1.54
CA SER A 193 8.60 -19.07 -0.25
C SER A 193 9.22 -20.46 -0.14
N GLY A 194 9.16 -21.27 -1.21
CA GLY A 194 9.58 -22.67 -1.16
C GLY A 194 8.79 -23.50 -0.14
N GLY A 195 7.59 -23.03 0.26
CA GLY A 195 6.79 -23.60 1.35
C GLY A 195 7.18 -23.09 2.76
N GLY A 196 8.21 -22.26 2.86
CA GLY A 196 8.65 -21.62 4.10
C GLY A 196 8.11 -20.19 4.28
N PRO A 197 8.27 -19.61 5.48
CA PRO A 197 7.82 -18.26 5.77
C PRO A 197 8.60 -17.20 4.98
N VAL A 198 7.89 -16.16 4.54
CA VAL A 198 8.41 -14.98 3.85
C VAL A 198 7.85 -13.70 4.48
N THR A 199 8.46 -12.56 4.17
CA THR A 199 7.86 -11.24 4.44
C THR A 199 7.23 -10.72 3.16
N VAL A 200 6.01 -10.19 3.25
CA VAL A 200 5.24 -9.74 2.09
C VAL A 200 4.60 -8.39 2.37
N PHE A 201 4.91 -7.39 1.56
CA PHE A 201 4.14 -6.15 1.52
C PHE A 201 2.94 -6.30 0.58
N GLY A 202 1.80 -5.76 0.99
CA GLY A 202 0.59 -5.75 0.19
C GLY A 202 -0.50 -4.87 0.76
N GLU A 203 -1.68 -5.01 0.19
CA GLU A 203 -2.87 -4.27 0.58
C GLU A 203 -3.88 -5.21 1.26
N CYS A 204 -4.21 -4.93 2.51
CA CYS A 204 -5.25 -5.64 3.26
C CYS A 204 -6.59 -4.90 3.12
N GLY A 205 -7.62 -5.54 2.59
CA GLY A 205 -8.93 -4.94 2.42
C GLY A 205 -10.06 -5.94 2.65
N HIS A 206 -11.30 -5.51 2.39
CA HIS A 206 -12.50 -6.32 2.60
C HIS A 206 -12.53 -7.68 1.84
N ARG A 207 -11.72 -7.84 0.78
CA ARG A 207 -11.59 -9.10 0.03
C ARG A 207 -10.42 -9.99 0.46
N GLY A 208 -9.63 -9.55 1.44
CA GLY A 208 -8.42 -10.24 1.88
C GLY A 208 -7.16 -9.42 1.63
N PHE A 209 -6.06 -10.10 1.28
CA PHE A 209 -4.74 -9.51 1.12
C PHE A 209 -4.22 -9.64 -0.31
N THR A 210 -3.92 -8.51 -0.93
CA THR A 210 -3.29 -8.46 -2.25
C THR A 210 -1.78 -8.31 -2.08
N PRO A 211 -0.98 -9.37 -2.31
CA PRO A 211 0.47 -9.29 -2.17
C PRO A 211 1.07 -8.49 -3.32
N LEU A 212 2.01 -7.57 -3.02
CA LEU A 212 2.62 -6.68 -4.02
C LEU A 212 4.14 -6.86 -4.12
N THR A 213 4.81 -7.12 -3.01
CA THR A 213 6.27 -7.30 -2.96
C THR A 213 6.64 -8.28 -1.87
N ALA A 214 7.61 -9.15 -2.12
CA ALA A 214 8.05 -10.17 -1.17
C ALA A 214 9.56 -10.12 -0.93
N TRP A 215 9.96 -10.56 0.25
CA TRP A 215 11.34 -10.78 0.66
C TRP A 215 11.49 -12.22 1.12
N GLN A 216 12.46 -12.92 0.53
CA GLN A 216 12.88 -14.25 0.99
C GLN A 216 13.70 -14.14 2.29
N PRO A 217 13.66 -15.16 3.16
CA PRO A 217 14.51 -15.20 4.35
C PRO A 217 15.99 -14.98 4.01
N GLY A 218 16.64 -14.10 4.75
CA GLY A 218 18.08 -13.82 4.58
C GLY A 218 18.44 -12.93 3.39
N SER A 219 17.48 -12.43 2.62
CA SER A 219 17.73 -11.42 1.57
C SER A 219 16.96 -10.14 1.82
N SER A 220 17.65 -9.01 1.70
CA SER A 220 17.02 -7.68 1.71
C SER A 220 16.54 -7.24 0.31
N GLU A 221 16.79 -8.05 -0.72
CA GLU A 221 16.37 -7.76 -2.09
C GLU A 221 14.87 -8.02 -2.24
N PRO A 222 14.06 -6.97 -2.50
CA PRO A 222 12.64 -7.14 -2.72
C PRO A 222 12.35 -7.69 -4.10
N VAL A 223 11.35 -8.57 -4.17
CA VAL A 223 10.81 -9.06 -5.43
C VAL A 223 9.41 -8.51 -5.62
N ALA A 224 9.25 -7.60 -6.59
CA ALA A 224 7.94 -7.10 -6.99
C ALA A 224 7.14 -8.22 -7.66
N LEU A 225 5.89 -8.40 -7.27
CA LEU A 225 5.05 -9.52 -7.73
C LEU A 225 4.29 -9.21 -9.04
N SER A 226 4.90 -8.33 -9.87
CA SER A 226 4.63 -7.78 -11.23
C SER A 226 3.79 -8.56 -12.24
#